data_AF-A0A8T5S579-F1
#
_entry.id   AF-A0A8T5S579-F1
#
_cell.length_a   1.000
_cell.length_b   1.000
_cell.length_c   1.000
_cell.angle_alpha   90.00
_cell.angle_beta   90.00
_cell.angle_gamma   90.00
#
_symmetry.space_group_name_H-M   'P 1'
#
loop_
_entity.id
_entity.type
_entity.pdbx_description
1 polymer ?
#
loop_
_entity_poly.entity_id
_entity_poly.type
_entity_poly.pdbx_seq_one_letter_code
_entity_poly.pdbx_strand_id
1 'polypeptide(L)'
;MLITHSILPGIIVTVLGVIFNWIVLILSGLSYSLHVIIDTFDWGTNFFYFPKKQVGLKLLITKDEFANISTHLSQYKRPGSFFDKKYYGNTRVILIEVLIFISMIFFISIFALNYFFIIIIYFIFLGFHLQRHFNLKRIESS
;
A
#
# COMPACT_ATOMS: atom_id res chain seq x y z
N MET A 1 11.96 -8.59 4.92
CA MET A 1 10.50 -8.78 4.99
C MET A 1 9.89 -7.39 4.98
N LEU A 2 9.63 -6.86 3.79
CA LEU A 2 9.32 -5.44 3.61
C LEU A 2 7.81 -5.26 3.73
N ILE A 3 7.42 -4.67 4.87
CA ILE A 3 6.14 -4.01 5.13
C ILE A 3 4.97 -4.98 5.20
N THR A 4 4.71 -5.49 6.41
CA THR A 4 3.46 -6.16 6.73
C THR A 4 2.75 -5.32 7.78
N HIS A 5 1.77 -4.52 7.36
CA HIS A 5 0.82 -3.93 8.28
C HIS A 5 -0.07 -5.05 8.84
N SER A 6 -0.26 -5.08 10.15
CA SER A 6 -1.22 -5.96 10.81
C SER A 6 -2.57 -5.26 10.82
N ILE A 7 -3.68 -5.98 10.66
CA ILE A 7 -5.02 -5.40 10.82
C ILE A 7 -5.37 -5.18 12.30
N LEU A 8 -4.64 -5.85 13.21
CA LEU A 8 -4.92 -5.84 14.65
C LEU A 8 -5.00 -4.43 15.25
N PRO A 9 -4.11 -3.48 14.94
CA PRO A 9 -4.24 -2.10 15.42
C PRO A 9 -5.57 -1.46 15.01
N GLY A 10 -6.02 -1.68 13.76
CA GLY A 10 -7.31 -1.18 13.28
C GLY A 10 -8.48 -1.77 14.05
N ILE A 11 -8.48 -3.09 14.26
CA ILE A 11 -9.49 -3.80 15.05
C ILE A 11 -9.53 -3.27 16.49
N ILE A 12 -8.38 -3.15 17.14
CA ILE A 12 -8.27 -2.65 18.52
C ILE A 12 -8.83 -1.23 18.62
N VAL A 13 -8.44 -0.34 17.71
CA VAL A 13 -8.92 1.05 17.67
C VAL A 13 -10.43 1.12 17.47
N THR A 14 -10.99 0.30 16.57
CA THR A 14 -12.44 0.21 16.37
C THR A 14 -13.16 -0.30 17.62
N VAL A 15 -12.66 -1.35 18.26
CA VAL A 15 -13.26 -1.90 19.50
C VAL A 15 -13.23 -0.86 20.63
N LEU A 16 -12.11 -0.15 20.82
CA LEU A 16 -12.03 0.94 21.78
C LEU A 16 -13.04 2.06 21.46
N GLY A 17 -13.18 2.40 20.18
CA GLY A 17 -14.20 3.37 19.73
C GLY A 17 -15.62 2.95 20.08
N VAL A 18 -15.95 1.67 19.98
CA VAL A 18 -17.26 1.13 20.41
C VAL A 18 -17.42 1.20 21.93
N ILE A 19 -16.40 0.78 22.70
CA ILE A 19 -16.43 0.79 24.18
C ILE A 19 -16.60 2.21 24.72
N PHE A 20 -15.89 3.19 24.16
CA PHE A 20 -15.97 4.59 24.56
C PHE A 20 -17.09 5.37 23.85
N ASN A 21 -17.89 4.71 23.00
CA ASN A 21 -18.93 5.32 22.18
C ASN A 21 -18.46 6.56 21.38
N TRP A 22 -17.25 6.49 20.82
CA TRP A 22 -16.62 7.60 20.10
C TRP A 22 -16.47 7.28 18.62
N ILE A 23 -17.35 7.89 17.81
CA ILE A 23 -17.44 7.64 16.36
C ILE A 23 -16.14 7.93 15.60
N VAL A 24 -15.34 8.90 16.04
CA VAL A 24 -14.06 9.25 15.36
C VAL A 24 -13.05 8.10 15.48
N LEU A 25 -12.97 7.44 16.64
CA LEU A 25 -12.13 6.26 16.84
C LEU A 25 -12.60 5.10 15.95
N ILE A 26 -13.90 4.88 15.86
CA ILE A 26 -14.49 3.84 15.00
C ILE A 26 -14.08 4.08 13.54
N LEU A 27 -14.29 5.29 13.03
CA LEU A 27 -13.94 5.65 11.65
C LEU A 27 -12.43 5.56 11.38
N SER A 28 -11.60 5.95 12.37
CA SER A 28 -10.14 5.85 12.26
C SER A 28 -9.67 4.39 12.17
N GLY A 29 -10.21 3.52 13.03
CA GLY A 29 -9.89 2.08 13.01
C GLY A 29 -10.37 1.38 11.74
N LEU A 30 -11.54 1.75 11.23
CA LEU A 30 -12.07 1.24 9.95
C LEU A 30 -11.21 1.71 8.77
N SER A 31 -10.84 2.99 8.73
CA SER A 31 -9.98 3.57 7.70
C SER A 31 -8.62 2.88 7.66
N TYR A 32 -7.99 2.68 8.82
CA TYR A 32 -6.73 1.94 8.91
C TYR A 32 -6.89 0.49 8.43
N SER A 33 -7.94 -0.20 8.86
CA SER A 33 -8.20 -1.59 8.46
C SER A 33 -8.40 -1.72 6.95
N LEU A 34 -9.11 -0.77 6.34
CA LEU A 34 -9.33 -0.70 4.90
C LEU A 34 -8.01 -0.45 4.15
N HIS A 35 -7.15 0.43 4.65
CA HIS A 35 -5.81 0.61 4.12
C HIS A 35 -4.99 -0.69 4.16
N VAL A 36 -4.98 -1.41 5.29
CA VAL A 36 -4.27 -2.70 5.41
C VAL A 36 -4.83 -3.77 4.45
N ILE A 37 -6.16 -3.78 4.22
CA ILE A 37 -6.77 -4.66 3.23
C ILE A 37 -6.32 -4.29 1.81
N ILE A 38 -6.29 -3.00 1.48
CA ILE A 38 -5.82 -2.54 0.16
C ILE A 38 -4.35 -2.91 -0.04
N ASP A 39 -3.50 -2.73 0.98
CA ASP A 39 -2.10 -3.15 0.95
C ASP A 39 -1.93 -4.67 0.70
N THR A 40 -2.94 -5.49 0.99
CA THR A 40 -2.89 -6.91 0.63
C THR A 40 -2.89 -7.15 -0.87
N PHE A 41 -3.50 -6.25 -1.65
CA PHE A 41 -3.60 -6.36 -3.10
C PHE A 41 -2.24 -6.29 -3.78
N ASP A 42 -1.31 -5.52 -3.23
CA ASP A 42 0.00 -5.35 -3.84
C ASP A 42 0.85 -6.61 -3.65
N TRP A 43 1.22 -6.92 -2.41
CA TRP A 43 2.25 -7.94 -2.11
C TRP A 43 1.75 -9.08 -1.21
N GLY A 44 0.51 -8.97 -0.73
CA GLY A 44 -0.01 -9.73 0.41
C GLY A 44 0.51 -9.17 1.73
N THR A 45 -0.37 -8.98 2.71
CA THR A 45 0.06 -8.61 4.07
C THR A 45 0.17 -9.84 4.95
N ASN A 46 0.90 -9.69 6.04
CA ASN A 46 0.76 -10.61 7.16
C ASN A 46 -0.40 -10.08 8.01
N PHE A 47 -1.62 -10.41 7.60
CA PHE A 47 -2.87 -9.87 8.15
C PHE A 47 -2.89 -9.83 9.69
N PHE A 48 -2.23 -10.81 10.32
CA PHE A 48 -2.10 -10.94 11.78
C PHE A 48 -0.66 -11.01 12.29
N TYR A 49 0.33 -10.67 11.47
CA TYR A 49 1.76 -10.72 11.82
C TYR A 49 2.28 -12.14 12.21
N PHE A 50 1.64 -13.22 11.75
CA PHE A 50 2.14 -14.58 11.92
C PHE A 50 3.32 -14.85 10.97
N PRO A 51 4.57 -15.01 11.45
CA PRO A 51 5.79 -14.90 10.63
C PRO A 51 5.94 -15.94 9.50
N LYS A 52 5.01 -16.89 9.35
CA LYS A 52 5.02 -17.95 8.34
C LYS A 52 3.81 -17.97 7.40
N LYS A 53 2.79 -17.14 7.60
CA LYS A 53 1.56 -17.13 6.79
C LYS A 53 1.17 -15.71 6.40
N GLN A 54 1.57 -15.30 5.20
CA GLN A 54 0.97 -14.13 4.56
C GLN A 54 -0.40 -14.50 4.01
N VAL A 55 -1.40 -13.66 4.28
CA VAL A 55 -2.79 -13.88 3.90
C VAL A 55 -3.26 -12.61 3.19
N GLY A 56 -3.78 -12.75 1.97
CA GLY A 56 -4.15 -11.60 1.14
C GLY A 56 -4.14 -11.90 -0.35
N LEU A 57 -4.76 -11.01 -1.13
CA LEU A 57 -4.84 -11.12 -2.58
C LEU A 57 -3.54 -10.65 -3.23
N LYS A 58 -2.61 -11.55 -3.53
CA LYS A 58 -1.32 -11.21 -4.13
C LYS A 58 -1.46 -10.91 -5.62
N LEU A 59 -1.77 -9.67 -6.01
CA LEU A 59 -1.99 -9.33 -7.43
C LEU A 59 -0.69 -9.10 -8.21
N LEU A 60 0.40 -8.70 -7.54
CA LEU A 60 1.67 -8.39 -8.21
C LEU A 60 2.70 -9.53 -8.20
N ILE A 61 2.48 -10.59 -7.44
CA ILE A 61 3.41 -11.73 -7.33
C ILE A 61 2.70 -13.07 -7.46
N THR A 62 3.23 -13.96 -8.30
CA THR A 62 2.67 -15.31 -8.45
C THR A 62 3.06 -16.20 -7.27
N LYS A 63 2.37 -17.34 -7.13
CA LYS A 63 2.71 -18.34 -6.09
C LYS A 63 4.14 -18.86 -6.25
N ASP A 64 4.58 -19.08 -7.48
CA ASP A 64 5.92 -19.60 -7.79
C ASP A 64 7.01 -18.57 -7.50
N GLU A 65 6.78 -17.30 -7.89
CA GLU A 65 7.69 -16.20 -7.58
C GLU A 65 7.82 -15.99 -6.08
N PHE A 66 6.72 -16.15 -5.35
CA PHE A 66 6.74 -16.06 -3.89
C PHE A 66 7.50 -17.22 -3.23
N ALA A 67 7.31 -18.45 -3.72
CA ALA A 67 8.03 -19.63 -3.22
C ALA A 67 9.54 -19.56 -3.48
N ASN A 68 9.94 -18.94 -4.59
CA ASN A 68 11.33 -18.82 -5.03
C ASN A 68 11.85 -17.37 -4.97
N ILE A 69 11.36 -16.58 -4.01
CA ILE A 69 11.58 -15.13 -3.96
C ILE A 69 13.07 -14.77 -3.95
N SER A 70 13.92 -15.52 -3.25
CA SER A 70 15.37 -15.27 -3.20
C SER A 70 16.01 -15.34 -4.59
N THR A 71 15.63 -16.33 -5.39
CA THR A 71 16.10 -16.51 -6.76
C THR A 71 15.70 -15.33 -7.63
N HIS A 72 14.42 -14.91 -7.57
CA HIS A 72 13.95 -13.77 -8.35
C HIS A 72 14.58 -12.44 -7.92
N LEU A 73 14.78 -12.23 -6.61
CA LEU A 73 15.43 -11.02 -6.10
C LEU A 73 16.90 -10.95 -6.50
N SER A 74 17.59 -12.11 -6.59
CA SER A 74 19.01 -12.17 -6.98
C SER A 74 19.29 -11.75 -8.43
N GLN A 75 18.25 -11.70 -9.28
CA GLN A 75 18.35 -11.26 -10.67
C GLN A 75 18.48 -9.74 -10.82
N TYR A 76 18.29 -8.98 -9.74
CA TYR A 76 18.34 -7.52 -9.74
C TYR A 76 19.53 -7.02 -8.93
N LYS A 77 20.16 -5.93 -9.35
CA LYS A 77 21.25 -5.31 -8.57
C LYS A 77 20.75 -4.79 -7.23
N ARG A 78 19.49 -4.35 -7.18
CA ARG A 78 18.77 -4.01 -5.94
C ARG A 78 17.50 -4.86 -5.84
N PRO A 79 17.29 -5.59 -4.72
CA PRO A 79 16.06 -6.38 -4.53
C PRO A 79 14.76 -5.56 -4.65
N GLY A 80 14.82 -4.27 -4.32
CA GLY A 80 13.68 -3.35 -4.48
C GLY A 80 13.21 -3.18 -5.94
N SER A 81 14.10 -3.38 -6.92
CA SER A 81 13.81 -3.25 -8.35
C SER A 81 12.85 -4.32 -8.85
N PHE A 82 12.84 -5.52 -8.24
CA PHE A 82 11.87 -6.57 -8.56
C PHE A 82 10.44 -6.10 -8.32
N PHE A 83 10.18 -5.54 -7.13
CA PHE A 83 8.88 -5.03 -6.73
C PHE A 83 8.50 -3.81 -7.57
N ASP A 84 9.43 -2.87 -7.74
CA ASP A 84 9.22 -1.66 -8.52
C ASP A 84 8.83 -1.98 -9.98
N LYS A 85 9.54 -2.91 -10.63
CA LYS A 85 9.23 -3.35 -12.00
C LYS A 85 7.86 -4.00 -12.11
N LYS A 86 7.44 -4.80 -11.13
CA LYS A 86 6.12 -5.45 -11.12
C LYS A 86 4.99 -4.44 -10.94
N TYR A 87 5.16 -3.51 -10.03
CA TYR A 87 4.19 -2.48 -9.72
C TYR A 87 3.99 -1.53 -10.90
N TYR A 88 5.06 -0.89 -11.39
CA TYR A 88 4.99 0.04 -12.52
C TYR A 88 4.80 -0.63 -13.88
N GLY A 89 5.10 -1.93 -13.98
CA GLY A 89 4.83 -2.75 -15.17
C GLY A 89 3.38 -3.21 -15.28
N ASN A 90 2.55 -3.04 -14.24
CA ASN A 90 1.16 -3.47 -14.25
C ASN A 90 0.21 -2.28 -14.46
N THR A 91 -0.19 -2.06 -15.71
CA THR A 91 -1.09 -0.96 -16.10
C THR A 91 -2.41 -0.96 -15.33
N ARG A 92 -2.93 -2.13 -14.92
CA ARG A 92 -4.18 -2.22 -14.16
C ARG A 92 -4.02 -1.64 -12.75
N VAL A 93 -2.90 -1.92 -12.10
CA VAL A 93 -2.61 -1.38 -10.77
C VAL A 93 -2.46 0.13 -10.83
N ILE A 94 -1.67 0.64 -11.78
CA ILE A 94 -1.55 2.09 -11.99
C ILE A 94 -2.90 2.75 -12.29
N LEU A 95 -3.74 2.13 -13.13
CA LEU A 95 -5.08 2.64 -13.41
C LEU A 95 -5.96 2.69 -12.16
N ILE A 96 -5.97 1.63 -11.35
CA ILE A 96 -6.74 1.58 -10.10
C ILE A 96 -6.29 2.70 -9.16
N GLU A 97 -4.99 2.91 -9.00
CA GLU A 97 -4.46 3.97 -8.14
C GLU A 97 -4.82 5.37 -8.62
N VAL A 98 -4.73 5.63 -9.93
CA VAL A 98 -5.16 6.91 -10.50
C VAL A 98 -6.66 7.13 -10.24
N LEU A 99 -7.50 6.10 -10.39
CA LEU A 99 -8.92 6.18 -10.09
C LEU A 99 -9.19 6.44 -8.59
N ILE A 100 -8.45 5.79 -7.70
CA ILE A 100 -8.52 6.03 -6.25
C ILE A 100 -8.13 7.48 -5.94
N PHE A 101 -7.07 7.99 -6.55
CA PHE A 101 -6.63 9.38 -6.37
C PHE A 101 -7.67 10.39 -6.87
N ILE A 102 -8.25 10.17 -8.06
CA ILE A 102 -9.34 11.02 -8.59
C ILE A 102 -10.54 11.00 -7.65
N SER A 103 -10.90 9.81 -7.15
CA SER A 103 -12.00 9.65 -6.19
C SER A 103 -11.69 10.43 -4.90
N MET A 104 -10.47 10.34 -4.38
CA MET A 104 -10.03 11.08 -3.20
C MET A 104 -10.17 12.59 -3.40
N ILE A 105 -9.71 13.14 -4.54
CA ILE A 105 -9.88 14.58 -4.85
C ILE A 105 -11.37 14.95 -4.88
N PHE A 106 -12.19 14.15 -5.54
CA PHE A 106 -13.63 14.38 -5.65
C PHE A 106 -14.30 14.41 -4.27
N PHE A 107 -14.02 13.41 -3.42
CA PHE A 107 -14.55 13.34 -2.06
C PHE A 107 -14.05 14.50 -1.17
N ILE A 108 -12.77 14.87 -1.24
CA ILE A 108 -12.25 16.00 -0.45
C ILE A 108 -12.92 17.31 -0.88
N SER A 109 -13.10 17.52 -2.19
CA SER A 109 -13.67 18.75 -2.72
C SER A 109 -15.13 18.96 -2.29
N ILE A 110 -15.91 17.88 -2.18
CA ILE A 110 -17.33 17.95 -1.80
C ILE A 110 -17.52 17.93 -0.28
N PHE A 111 -16.81 17.05 0.43
CA PHE A 111 -17.12 16.74 1.83
C PHE A 111 -16.09 17.29 2.83
N ALA A 112 -14.90 17.69 2.39
CA ALA A 112 -13.78 17.96 3.28
C ALA A 112 -12.90 19.13 2.78
N LEU A 113 -13.50 20.20 2.25
CA LEU A 113 -12.77 21.31 1.61
C LEU A 113 -11.72 21.96 2.53
N ASN A 114 -11.98 21.99 3.84
CA ASN A 114 -11.02 22.47 4.86
C ASN A 114 -9.69 21.69 4.86
N TYR A 115 -9.67 20.48 4.31
CA TYR A 115 -8.52 19.59 4.20
C TYR A 115 -7.91 19.57 2.80
N PHE A 116 -8.23 20.55 1.94
CA PHE A 116 -7.71 20.62 0.57
C PHE A 116 -6.17 20.57 0.50
N PHE A 117 -5.47 21.08 1.52
CA PHE A 117 -4.01 21.03 1.62
C PHE A 117 -3.44 19.60 1.57
N ILE A 118 -4.21 18.57 1.94
CA ILE A 118 -3.81 17.16 1.84
C ILE A 118 -3.48 16.79 0.39
N ILE A 119 -4.19 17.35 -0.59
CA ILE A 119 -3.93 17.13 -2.01
C ILE A 119 -2.54 17.66 -2.41
N ILE A 120 -2.12 18.79 -1.83
CA ILE A 120 -0.79 19.36 -2.11
C ILE A 120 0.30 18.47 -1.53
N ILE A 121 0.12 18.01 -0.29
CA ILE A 121 1.07 17.11 0.38
C ILE A 121 1.22 15.80 -0.40
N TYR A 122 0.14 15.27 -0.96
CA TYR A 122 0.19 14.07 -1.80
C TYR A 122 1.21 14.18 -2.94
N PHE A 123 1.27 15.31 -3.65
CA PHE A 123 2.22 15.49 -4.76
C PHE A 123 3.68 15.49 -4.31
N ILE A 124 3.97 15.94 -3.09
CA ILE A 124 5.32 15.85 -2.51
C ILE A 124 5.70 14.38 -2.34
N PHE A 125 4.83 13.58 -1.73
CA PHE A 125 5.07 12.14 -1.54
C PHE A 125 5.15 11.38 -2.85
N LEU A 126 4.31 11.72 -3.83
CA LEU A 126 4.40 11.18 -5.19
C LEU A 126 5.76 11.47 -5.81
N GLY A 127 6.29 12.69 -5.63
CA GLY A 127 7.63 13.07 -6.07
C GLY A 127 8.71 12.16 -5.48
N PHE A 128 8.68 11.92 -4.17
CA PHE A 128 9.60 10.97 -3.51
C PHE A 128 9.47 9.55 -4.08
N HIS A 129 8.24 9.09 -4.31
CA HIS A 129 7.97 7.75 -4.84
C HIS A 129 8.52 7.58 -6.27
N LEU A 130 8.28 8.56 -7.13
CA LEU A 130 8.79 8.57 -8.50
C LEU A 130 10.32 8.72 -8.55
N GLN A 131 10.90 9.54 -7.69
CA GLN A 131 12.35 9.67 -7.59
C GLN A 131 13.02 8.33 -7.27
N ARG A 132 12.45 7.57 -6.32
CA ARG A 132 12.91 6.21 -6.00
C ARG A 132 12.81 5.29 -7.22
N HIS A 133 11.68 5.28 -7.91
CA HIS A 133 11.46 4.48 -9.12
C HIS A 133 12.53 4.76 -10.18
N PHE A 134 12.71 6.03 -10.56
CA PHE A 134 13.68 6.41 -11.58
C PHE A 134 15.12 6.11 -11.15
N ASN A 135 15.45 6.24 -9.87
CA ASN A 135 16.77 5.88 -9.37
C ASN A 135 17.02 4.37 -9.46
N LEU A 136 16.06 3.53 -9.08
CA LEU A 136 16.15 2.08 -9.23
C LEU A 136 16.29 1.68 -10.69
N LYS A 137 15.46 2.25 -11.57
CA LYS A 137 15.53 2.05 -13.02
C LYS A 137 16.92 2.38 -13.58
N ARG A 138 17.51 3.50 -13.15
CA ARG A 138 18.85 3.91 -13.54
C ARG A 138 19.93 2.92 -13.10
N ILE A 139 19.87 2.44 -11.84
CA ILE A 139 20.81 1.45 -11.30
C ILE A 139 20.78 0.15 -12.10
N GLU A 140 19.59 -0.34 -12.45
CA GLU A 140 19.46 -1.58 -13.23
C GLU A 140 19.88 -1.41 -14.70
N SER A 141 19.83 -0.18 -15.25
CA SER A 141 20.26 0.11 -16.63
C SER A 141 21.76 0.40 -16.80
N SER A 142 22.47 0.68 -15.69
CA SER A 142 23.93 0.90 -15.70
C SER A 142 24.69 -0.42 -15.62
#